data_AF-A0A800JZR3-F1
#
_entry.id   AF-A0A800JZR3-F1
#
_cell.length_a   1.000
_cell.length_b   1.000
_cell.length_c   1.000
_cell.angle_alpha   90.00
_cell.angle_beta   90.00
_cell.angle_gamma   90.00
#
_symmetry.space_group_name_H-M   'P 1'
#
loop_
_entity.id
_entity.type
_entity.pdbx_description
1 polymer ?
#
loop_
_entity_poly.entity_id
_entity_poly.type
_entity_poly.pdbx_seq_one_letter_code
_entity_poly.pdbx_strand_id
1 'polypeptide(L)' 'MRAIERFTRTDEENILYEFEIHDPGTYTEVWGGQVPWRKYDELIYGYSCHEGNYALANVLSGARYQERMEAQGSR' A
#
# COMPACT_ATOMS: atom_id res chain seq x y z
N MET A 1 5.90 -16.81 5.79
CA MET A 1 6.26 -15.39 5.93
C MET A 1 6.31 -14.96 7.40
N ARG A 2 7.45 -14.36 7.81
CA ARG A 2 7.65 -13.63 9.07
C ARG A 2 8.43 -12.35 8.77
N ALA A 3 8.01 -11.23 9.33
CA ALA A 3 8.78 -9.98 9.31
C ALA A 3 9.39 -9.73 10.69
N ILE A 4 10.64 -9.28 10.72
CA ILE A 4 11.30 -8.78 11.94
C ILE A 4 11.61 -7.31 11.70
N GLU A 5 11.16 -6.45 12.61
CA GLU A 5 11.26 -5.01 12.48
C GLU A 5 12.01 -4.42 13.68
N ARG A 6 12.90 -3.46 13.42
CA ARG A 6 13.67 -2.74 14.44
C ARG A 6 13.58 -1.24 14.21
N PHE A 7 13.25 -0.52 15.27
CA PHE A 7 13.21 0.95 15.27
C PHE A 7 14.29 1.45 16.22
N THR A 8 15.30 2.10 15.67
CA THR A 8 16.42 2.64 16.44
C THR A 8 16.40 4.16 16.35
N ARG A 9 16.16 4.84 17.46
CA ARG A 9 16.32 6.29 17.52
C ARG A 9 17.82 6.61 17.44
N THR A 10 18.26 7.27 16.37
CA THR A 10 19.68 7.55 16.12
C THR A 10 20.12 8.88 16.71
N ASP A 11 19.20 9.83 16.85
CA ASP A 11 19.39 11.12 17.53
C ASP A 11 18.02 11.70 17.97
N GLU A 12 17.92 13.01 18.23
CA GLU A 12 16.67 13.66 18.65
C GLU A 12 15.61 13.74 17.55
N GLU A 13 16.06 13.75 16.29
CA GLU A 13 15.24 14.08 15.13
C GLU A 13 15.14 12.90 14.14
N ASN A 14 15.83 11.79 14.37
CA ASN A 14 15.89 10.67 13.43
C ASN A 14 15.66 9.29 14.08
N ILE A 15 15.00 8.42 13.32
CA ILE A 15 14.83 7.00 13.59
C ILE A 15 15.32 6.22 12.36
N LEU A 16 16.17 5.22 12.57
CA LEU A 16 16.45 4.21 11.57
C LEU A 16 15.47 3.05 11.75
N TYR A 17 14.61 2.86 10.76
CA TYR A 17 13.77 1.67 10.65
C TYR A 17 14.49 0.61 9.82
N GLU A 18 14.61 -0.59 10.36
CA GLU A 18 15.21 -1.73 9.69
C GLU A 18 14.23 -2.89 9.69
N PHE A 19 14.19 -3.66 8.60
CA PHE A 19 13.33 -4.83 8.51
C PHE A 19 14.04 -6.00 7.83
N GLU A 20 13.65 -7.21 8.22
CA GLU A 20 14.04 -8.48 7.61
C GLU A 20 12.78 -9.31 7.29
N ILE A 21 12.73 -9.87 6.09
CA ILE A 21 11.65 -10.72 5.60
C ILE A 21 12.14 -12.17 5.51
N HIS A 22 11.59 -13.01 6.36
CA HIS A 22 11.80 -14.46 6.36
C HIS A 22 10.61 -15.14 5.67
N ASP A 23 10.73 -15.39 4.38
CA ASP A 23 9.70 -16.09 3.62
C ASP A 23 10.25 -17.05 2.57
N PRO A 24 10.69 -18.26 2.97
CA PRO A 24 11.31 -19.23 2.06
C PRO A 24 10.34 -19.82 1.02
N GLY A 25 9.03 -19.63 1.20
CA GLY A 25 8.03 -20.00 0.18
C GLY A 25 7.99 -19.05 -1.01
N THR A 26 8.49 -17.82 -0.84
CA THR A 26 8.44 -16.74 -1.85
C THR A 26 9.84 -16.34 -2.33
N TYR A 27 10.82 -16.28 -1.43
CA TYR A 27 12.18 -15.80 -1.70
C TYR A 27 13.23 -16.88 -1.42
N THR A 28 14.35 -16.82 -2.16
CA THR A 28 15.46 -17.77 -2.03
C THR A 28 16.34 -17.51 -0.81
N GLU A 29 16.27 -16.31 -0.25
CA GLU A 29 17.04 -15.90 0.93
C GLU A 29 16.26 -14.89 1.77
N VAL A 30 16.70 -14.70 3.01
CA VAL A 30 16.22 -13.61 3.86
C VAL A 30 16.73 -12.31 3.27
N TRP A 31 15.83 -11.37 3.05
CA TRP A 31 16.19 -10.05 2.57
C TRP A 31 15.57 -8.98 3.45
N GLY A 32 16.14 -7.79 3.41
CA GLY A 32 15.73 -6.70 4.27
C GLY A 32 16.09 -5.35 3.68
N GLY A 33 15.81 -4.32 4.47
CA GLY A 33 16.11 -2.95 4.08
C GLY A 33 16.15 -2.03 5.28
N GLN A 34 16.62 -0.82 5.03
CA GLN A 34 16.65 0.26 6.00
C GLN A 34 15.96 1.49 5.43
N VAL A 35 15.18 2.16 6.25
CA VAL A 35 14.49 3.41 5.92
C VAL A 35 14.81 4.42 7.01
N PRO A 36 15.66 5.43 6.74
CA PRO A 36 15.85 6.53 7.67
C PRO A 36 14.60 7.40 7.68
N TRP A 37 14.02 7.58 8.86
CA TRP A 37 12.92 8.50 9.10
C TRP A 37 13.44 9.72 9.84
N ARG A 38 13.12 10.88 9.29
CA ARG A 38 13.30 12.15 9.98
C ARG A 38 11.98 12.56 10.60
N LYS A 39 12.04 13.15 11.79
CA LYS A 39 10.91 13.78 12.45
C LYS A 39 10.21 14.73 11.49
N TYR A 40 8.90 14.72 11.57
CA TYR A 40 8.02 15.55 10.76
C TYR A 40 7.08 16.29 11.71
N ASP A 41 7.13 17.62 11.68
CA ASP A 41 6.44 18.49 12.63
C ASP A 41 5.07 18.96 12.12
N GLU A 42 4.57 18.40 11.02
CA GLU A 42 3.25 18.70 10.47
C GLU A 42 2.30 17.49 10.54
N LEU A 43 1.09 17.66 10.04
CA LEU A 43 0.08 16.61 10.01
C LEU A 43 0.49 15.47 9.07
N ILE A 44 0.55 14.25 9.62
CA ILE A 44 0.66 13.04 8.82
C ILE A 44 -0.73 12.66 8.33
N TYR A 45 -1.00 12.91 7.06
CA TYR A 45 -2.24 12.46 6.42
C TYR A 45 -2.13 10.96 6.11
N GLY A 46 -3.11 10.19 6.59
CA GLY A 46 -3.16 8.76 6.32
C GLY A 46 -3.32 8.48 4.83
N TYR A 47 -2.64 7.45 4.32
CA TYR A 47 -2.75 7.00 2.93
C TYR A 47 -4.21 6.78 2.51
N SER A 48 -5.09 6.33 3.41
CA SER A 48 -6.52 6.15 3.13
C SER A 48 -7.29 7.44 2.83
N CYS A 49 -6.72 8.62 3.09
CA CYS A 49 -7.29 9.92 2.76
C CYS A 49 -7.02 10.27 1.28
N HIS A 50 -7.23 9.31 0.38
CA HIS A 50 -7.22 9.55 -1.06
C HIS A 50 -8.51 10.25 -1.47
N GLU A 51 -8.51 11.57 -1.36
CA GLU A 51 -9.44 12.41 -2.10
C GLU A 51 -9.32 12.06 -3.61
N GLY A 52 -10.39 11.51 -4.19
CA GLY A 52 -10.40 11.07 -5.60
C GLY A 52 -10.30 9.56 -5.87
N ASN A 53 -10.61 8.69 -4.90
CA ASN A 53 -10.78 7.26 -5.20
C ASN A 53 -12.07 6.99 -6.01
N TYR A 54 -11.98 7.08 -7.33
CA TYR A 54 -13.08 6.80 -8.27
C TYR A 54 -13.14 5.33 -8.71
N ALA A 55 -12.33 4.43 -8.14
CA ALA A 55 -12.22 3.06 -8.62
C ALA A 55 -13.58 2.34 -8.58
N LEU A 56 -14.32 2.47 -7.47
CA LEU A 56 -15.63 1.84 -7.34
C LEU A 56 -16.65 2.41 -8.33
N ALA A 57 -16.71 3.74 -8.47
CA ALA A 57 -17.62 4.39 -9.42
C ALA A 57 -17.30 3.95 -10.87
N ASN A 58 -16.03 3.90 -11.23
CA ASN A 58 -15.58 3.49 -12.56
C ASN A 58 -15.92 2.02 -12.84
N VAL A 59 -15.65 1.11 -11.90
CA VAL A 59 -16.01 -0.31 -12.02
C VAL A 59 -17.51 -0.49 -12.23
N LEU A 60 -18.33 0.17 -11.40
CA LEU A 60 -19.79 0.09 -11.52
C LEU A 60 -20.28 0.68 -12.84
N SER A 61 -19.67 1.77 -13.32
CA SER A 61 -20.03 2.37 -14.61
C SER A 61 -19.76 1.42 -15.78
N GLY A 62 -18.65 0.68 -15.74
CA GLY A 62 -18.29 -0.34 -16.73
C GLY A 62 -19.26 -1.52 -16.71
N ALA A 63 -19.63 -2.02 -15.53
CA ALA A 63 -20.63 -3.08 -15.38
C ALA A 63 -22.01 -2.64 -15.94
N ARG A 64 -22.46 -1.42 -15.62
CA ARG A 64 -23.72 -0.88 -16.17
C ARG A 64 -23.67 -0.71 -17.68
N TYR A 65 -22.50 -0.42 -18.24
CA TYR A 65 -22.32 -0.38 -19.69
C TYR A 65 -22.47 -1.79 -20.31
N GLN A 66 -21.85 -2.80 -19.73
CA GLN A 66 -21.95 -4.19 -20.18
C GLN A 66 -23.41 -4.68 -20.16
N GLU A 67 -24.13 -4.45 -19.08
CA GLU A 67 -25.56 -4.81 -18.98
C GLU A 67 -26.43 -4.15 -20.05
N ARG A 68 -26.14 -2.88 -20.40
CA ARG A 68 -26.87 -2.19 -21.50
C ARG A 68 -26.58 -2.83 -22.85
N MET A 69 -25.32 -3.21 -23.11
CA MET A 69 -24.94 -3.86 -24.35
C MET A 69 -25.58 -5.26 -24.47
N GLU A 70 -25.62 -6.02 -23.38
CA GLU A 70 -26.31 -7.32 -23.31
C GLU A 70 -27.82 -7.19 -23.57
N ALA A 71 -28.48 -6.23 -22.91
CA ALA A 71 -29.91 -5.98 -23.10
C ALA A 71 -30.27 -5.51 -24.52
N GLN A 72 -29.34 -4.83 -25.22
CA GLN A 72 -29.53 -4.39 -26.61
C GLN A 72 -29.26 -5.50 -27.62
N GLY A 73 -28.28 -6.38 -27.37
CA GLY A 73 -27.96 -7.52 -28.23
C GLY A 73 -28.89 -8.73 -28.05
N SER A 74 -29.69 -8.75 -26.98
CA SER A 74 -30.74 -9.75 -26.75
C SER A 74 -32.11 -9.36 -27.34
N ARG A 75 -32.19 -8.27 -28.10
CA ARG A 75 -33.35 -7.87 -28.92
C ARG A 75 -33.10 -8.19 -30.38
#